data_AF-A0A954RKW8-F1
#
_entry.id   AF-A0A954RKW8-F1
#
_cell.length_a   1.000
_cell.length_b   1.000
_cell.length_c   1.000
_cell.angle_alpha   90.00
_cell.angle_beta   90.00
_cell.angle_gamma   90.00
#
_symmetry.space_group_name_H-M   'P 1'
#
loop_
_entity.id
_entity.type
_entity.pdbx_description
1 polymer ?
#
loop_
_entity_poly.entity_id
_entity_poly.type
_entity_poly.pdbx_seq_one_letter_code
_entity_poly.pdbx_strand_id
1 'polypeptide(L)'
;MKFAICNETFQDWSHADAFRAASAAGYTGIEFAPFTLATTADQVTTESRQEICRLLAEHGLECVGTHWLLAKTGGFYLTSPDVAVRERTGAYFRSLAQLTADLGGKIMVLGSPQQRNLLPGVTNEQAMEFAADVIRHAVPLF
;
A
#
# COMPACT_ATOMS: atom_id res chain seq x y z
N MET A 1 -3.07 -4.08 -24.50
CA MET A 1 -3.19 -4.57 -23.10
C MET A 1 -2.16 -3.83 -22.28
N LYS A 2 -2.49 -3.39 -21.06
CA LYS A 2 -1.55 -2.71 -20.15
C LYS A 2 -1.04 -3.70 -19.11
N PHE A 3 0.26 -3.64 -18.80
CA PHE A 3 0.88 -4.47 -17.77
C PHE A 3 1.58 -3.59 -16.75
N ALA A 4 1.52 -3.99 -15.49
CA ALA A 4 2.23 -3.34 -14.40
C ALA A 4 3.10 -4.34 -13.65
N ILE A 5 4.14 -3.84 -13.00
CA ILE A 5 5.05 -4.65 -12.19
C ILE A 5 5.10 -4.14 -10.76
N CYS A 6 5.21 -5.07 -9.83
CA CYS A 6 5.47 -4.81 -8.43
C CYS A 6 6.86 -4.18 -8.26
N ASN A 7 6.95 -3.05 -7.58
CA ASN A 7 8.24 -2.41 -7.31
C ASN A 7 9.13 -3.24 -6.36
N GLU A 8 8.55 -4.16 -5.58
CA GLU A 8 9.29 -5.10 -4.73
C GLU A 8 10.29 -5.94 -5.51
N THR A 9 10.00 -6.21 -6.80
CA THR A 9 10.91 -6.92 -7.72
C THR A 9 12.30 -6.26 -7.80
N PHE A 10 12.40 -4.97 -7.46
CA PHE A 10 13.59 -4.14 -7.56
C PHE A 10 14.07 -3.59 -6.20
N GLN A 11 13.78 -4.28 -5.08
CA GLN A 11 14.03 -3.78 -3.70
C GLN A 11 15.40 -3.12 -3.45
N ASP A 12 16.46 -3.56 -4.14
CA ASP A 12 17.84 -3.07 -3.96
C ASP A 12 18.27 -2.04 -5.02
N TRP A 13 17.37 -1.61 -5.89
CA TRP A 13 17.67 -0.70 -7.00
C TRP A 13 17.22 0.72 -6.68
N SER A 14 17.85 1.69 -7.33
CA SER A 14 17.29 3.04 -7.37
C SER A 14 15.97 3.04 -8.15
N HIS A 15 15.03 3.94 -7.79
CA HIS A 15 13.78 4.09 -8.55
C HIS A 15 14.04 4.35 -10.04
N ALA A 16 15.06 5.14 -10.38
CA ALA A 16 15.42 5.43 -11.77
C ALA A 16 15.84 4.15 -12.54
N ASP A 17 16.70 3.31 -11.94
CA ASP A 17 17.13 2.07 -12.58
C ASP A 17 15.97 1.08 -12.72
N ALA A 18 15.14 0.96 -11.68
CA ALA A 18 13.97 0.09 -11.66
C ALA A 18 12.94 0.51 -12.73
N PHE A 19 12.62 1.80 -12.82
CA PHE A 19 11.65 2.33 -13.78
C PHE A 19 12.16 2.26 -15.21
N ARG A 20 13.46 2.53 -15.43
CA ARG A 20 14.10 2.29 -16.73
C ARG A 20 13.97 0.84 -17.16
N ALA A 21 14.26 -0.11 -16.27
CA ALA A 21 14.18 -1.54 -16.57
C ALA A 21 12.73 -1.99 -16.82
N ALA A 22 11.78 -1.55 -16.00
CA ALA A 22 10.36 -1.85 -16.18
C ALA A 22 9.82 -1.34 -17.53
N SER A 23 10.13 -0.08 -17.86
CA SER A 23 9.74 0.53 -19.14
C SER A 23 10.36 -0.21 -20.33
N ALA A 24 11.66 -0.55 -20.26
CA ALA A 24 12.35 -1.31 -21.30
C ALA A 24 11.78 -2.73 -21.49
N ALA A 25 11.26 -3.34 -20.43
CA ALA A 25 10.57 -4.65 -20.48
C ALA A 25 9.12 -4.56 -21.01
N GLY A 26 8.61 -3.35 -21.30
CA GLY A 26 7.27 -3.13 -21.85
C GLY A 26 6.16 -2.96 -20.81
N TYR A 27 6.50 -2.80 -19.53
CA TYR A 27 5.53 -2.41 -18.51
C TYR A 27 5.15 -0.95 -18.69
N THR A 28 3.88 -0.64 -18.41
CA THR A 28 3.33 0.72 -18.50
C THR A 28 3.00 1.31 -17.13
N GLY A 29 3.15 0.51 -16.07
CA GLY A 29 2.87 1.00 -14.72
C GLY A 29 3.60 0.24 -13.62
N ILE A 30 3.61 0.85 -12.45
CA ILE A 30 4.20 0.32 -11.22
C ILE A 30 3.10 0.17 -10.18
N GLU A 31 3.10 -0.97 -9.49
CA GLU A 31 2.36 -1.17 -8.24
C GLU A 31 3.34 -1.11 -7.08
N PHE A 32 3.07 -0.23 -6.11
CA PHE A 32 4.00 0.03 -5.01
C PHE A 32 3.66 -0.79 -3.76
N ALA A 33 4.65 -1.47 -3.21
CA ALA A 33 4.65 -1.94 -1.84
C ALA A 33 5.13 -0.78 -0.93
N PRO A 34 4.27 -0.20 -0.06
CA PRO A 34 4.62 1.00 0.71
C PRO A 34 5.88 0.84 1.57
N PHE A 35 6.13 -0.38 2.08
CA PHE A 35 7.30 -0.65 2.93
C PHE A 35 8.65 -0.47 2.21
N THR A 36 8.67 -0.44 0.87
CA THR A 36 9.91 -0.17 0.12
C THR A 36 10.20 1.33 0.03
N LEU A 37 9.22 2.19 0.35
CA LEU A 37 9.35 3.65 0.29
C LEU A 37 9.74 4.22 1.65
N ALA A 38 9.14 3.70 2.72
CA ALA A 38 9.45 4.00 4.11
C ALA A 38 8.87 2.91 5.01
N THR A 39 9.17 2.92 6.33
CA THR A 39 8.59 1.93 7.26
C THR A 39 7.07 2.05 7.34
N THR A 40 6.54 3.28 7.29
CA THR A 40 5.10 3.54 7.22
C THR A 40 4.77 4.60 6.17
N ALA A 41 3.56 4.55 5.62
CA ALA A 41 3.12 5.45 4.56
C ALA A 41 3.21 6.96 4.91
N ASP A 42 3.00 7.32 6.18
CA ASP A 42 3.11 8.69 6.70
C ASP A 42 4.56 9.22 6.75
N GLN A 43 5.55 8.32 6.73
CA GLN A 43 6.97 8.69 6.70
C GLN A 43 7.50 8.95 5.28
N VAL A 44 6.75 8.60 4.23
CA VAL A 44 7.13 8.95 2.86
C VAL A 44 6.93 10.45 2.68
N THR A 45 8.03 11.19 2.62
CA THR A 45 8.01 12.66 2.53
C THR A 45 7.36 13.16 1.24
N THR A 46 6.84 14.39 1.26
CA THR A 46 6.26 15.03 0.06
C THR A 46 7.28 15.11 -1.08
N GLU A 47 8.54 15.41 -0.76
CA GLU A 47 9.64 15.49 -1.70
C GLU A 47 9.91 14.13 -2.35
N SER A 48 9.89 13.05 -1.56
CA SER A 48 10.04 11.68 -2.09
C SER A 48 8.87 11.30 -3.00
N ARG A 49 7.63 11.67 -2.64
CA ARG A 49 6.45 11.42 -3.50
C ARG A 49 6.58 12.16 -4.83
N GLN A 50 6.95 13.43 -4.80
CA GLN A 50 7.15 14.25 -6.00
C GLN A 50 8.25 13.69 -6.91
N GLU A 51 9.37 13.25 -6.32
CA GLU A 51 10.46 12.64 -7.05
C GLU A 51 10.05 11.33 -7.73
N ILE A 52 9.30 10.47 -7.03
CA ILE A 52 8.76 9.24 -7.61
C ILE A 52 7.85 9.56 -8.79
N CYS A 53 6.93 10.52 -8.65
CA CYS A 53 6.03 10.93 -9.73
C CYS A 53 6.79 11.48 -10.95
N ARG A 54 7.84 12.28 -10.73
CA ARG A 54 8.71 12.80 -11.80
C ARG A 54 9.39 11.64 -12.54
N LEU A 55 9.99 10.71 -11.82
CA LEU A 55 10.69 9.56 -12.43
C LEU A 55 9.72 8.63 -13.19
N LEU A 56 8.52 8.40 -12.65
CA LEU A 56 7.47 7.65 -13.36
C LEU A 56 7.16 8.31 -14.72
N ALA A 57 6.93 9.62 -14.74
CA ALA A 57 6.64 10.37 -15.95
C ALA A 57 7.80 10.33 -16.97
N GLU A 58 9.05 10.47 -16.51
CA GLU A 58 10.25 10.40 -17.35
C GLU A 58 10.41 9.05 -18.04
N HIS A 59 9.94 7.97 -17.41
CA HIS A 59 9.99 6.62 -17.96
C HIS A 59 8.69 6.16 -18.65
N GLY A 60 7.71 7.06 -18.79
CA GLY A 60 6.42 6.74 -19.41
C GLY A 60 5.59 5.72 -18.62
N LEU A 61 5.78 5.68 -17.29
CA LEU A 61 5.09 4.78 -16.38
C LEU A 61 4.03 5.52 -15.58
N GLU A 62 2.96 4.82 -15.20
CA GLU A 62 1.96 5.30 -14.25
C GLU A 62 2.03 4.55 -12.92
N CYS A 63 1.70 5.21 -11.81
CA CYS A 63 1.37 4.49 -10.59
C CYS A 63 0.00 3.87 -10.75
N VAL A 64 -0.10 2.55 -10.66
CA VAL A 64 -1.40 1.86 -10.69
C VAL A 64 -2.07 1.97 -9.32
N GLY A 65 -1.28 1.79 -8.27
CA GLY A 65 -1.79 1.69 -6.91
C GLY A 65 -0.74 1.15 -5.94
N THR A 66 -1.22 0.80 -4.75
CA THR A 66 -0.41 0.16 -3.72
C THR A 66 -0.94 -1.23 -3.37
N HIS A 67 -0.04 -2.11 -2.95
CA HIS A 67 -0.37 -3.43 -2.41
C HIS A 67 0.44 -3.71 -1.15
N TRP A 68 0.35 -4.92 -0.58
CA TRP A 68 1.10 -5.27 0.65
C TRP A 68 0.94 -4.23 1.78
N LEU A 69 -0.26 -3.65 1.88
CA LEU A 69 -0.54 -2.44 2.65
C LEU A 69 -0.06 -2.48 4.11
N LEU A 70 -0.08 -3.64 4.75
CA LEU A 70 0.32 -3.87 6.14
C LEU A 70 1.58 -4.74 6.26
N ALA A 71 2.23 -5.08 5.15
CA ALA A 71 3.43 -5.92 5.19
C ALA A 71 4.61 -5.13 5.76
N LYS A 72 5.45 -5.82 6.53
CA LYS A 72 6.63 -5.25 7.21
C LYS A 72 6.34 -4.05 8.12
N THR A 73 5.08 -3.87 8.54
CA THR A 73 4.68 -2.88 9.55
C THR A 73 4.40 -3.57 10.88
N GLY A 74 4.43 -2.79 11.97
CA GLY A 74 4.10 -3.24 13.32
C GLY A 74 2.90 -2.48 13.89
N GLY A 75 2.12 -3.14 14.76
CA GLY A 75 1.00 -2.50 15.47
C GLY A 75 -0.30 -2.35 14.68
N PHE A 76 -0.34 -2.85 13.44
CA PHE A 76 -1.52 -2.87 12.56
C PHE A 76 -1.97 -4.29 12.25
N TYR A 77 -3.28 -4.54 12.27
CA TYR A 77 -3.85 -5.85 12.00
C TYR A 77 -5.34 -5.73 11.66
N LEU A 78 -5.73 -6.24 10.50
CA LEU A 78 -7.06 -6.08 9.90
C LEU A 78 -8.15 -6.80 10.71
N THR A 79 -7.84 -7.98 11.24
CA THR A 79 -8.80 -8.89 11.91
C THR A 79 -8.53 -9.02 13.42
N SER A 80 -7.99 -7.96 14.05
CA SER A 80 -7.68 -7.98 15.48
C SER A 80 -8.94 -7.87 16.33
N PRO A 81 -9.08 -8.64 17.43
CA PRO A 81 -10.16 -8.45 18.40
C PRO A 81 -9.95 -7.17 19.23
N ASP A 82 -8.73 -6.61 19.28
CA ASP A 82 -8.43 -5.35 19.96
C ASP A 82 -8.92 -4.14 19.13
N VAL A 83 -9.89 -3.40 19.69
CA VAL A 83 -10.48 -2.18 19.12
C VAL A 83 -9.40 -1.14 18.81
N ALA A 84 -8.44 -0.93 19.70
CA ALA A 84 -7.41 0.10 19.51
C ALA A 84 -6.47 -0.25 18.34
N VAL A 85 -6.23 -1.55 18.11
CA VAL A 85 -5.50 -1.99 16.90
C VAL A 85 -6.31 -1.72 15.65
N ARG A 86 -7.63 -1.94 15.67
CA ARG A 86 -8.49 -1.70 14.50
C ARG A 86 -8.60 -0.22 14.16
N GLU A 87 -8.79 0.65 15.15
CA GLU A 87 -8.81 2.10 14.97
C GLU A 87 -7.50 2.62 14.35
N ARG A 88 -6.35 2.20 14.89
CA ARG A 88 -5.03 2.56 14.34
C ARG A 88 -4.83 2.02 12.93
N THR A 89 -5.28 0.80 12.65
CA THR A 89 -5.19 0.19 11.31
C THR A 89 -6.04 0.97 10.30
N GLY A 90 -7.25 1.38 10.67
CA GLY A 90 -8.11 2.21 9.82
C GLY A 90 -7.53 3.60 9.57
N ALA A 91 -6.97 4.24 10.60
CA ALA A 91 -6.25 5.50 10.44
C ALA A 91 -5.05 5.36 9.49
N TYR A 92 -4.29 4.27 9.60
CA TYR A 92 -3.18 3.97 8.69
C TYR A 92 -3.64 3.74 7.25
N PHE A 93 -4.81 3.13 7.03
CA PHE A 93 -5.41 3.01 5.70
C PHE A 93 -5.75 4.37 5.09
N ARG A 94 -6.09 5.39 5.89
CA ARG A 94 -6.22 6.78 5.38
C ARG A 94 -4.88 7.32 4.89
N SER A 95 -3.80 7.10 5.65
CA SER A 95 -2.45 7.52 5.22
C SER A 95 -2.01 6.80 3.95
N LEU A 96 -2.32 5.51 3.81
CA LEU A 96 -2.08 4.75 2.58
C LEU A 96 -2.92 5.27 1.40
N ALA A 97 -4.17 5.65 1.63
CA ALA A 97 -5.02 6.25 0.60
C ALA A 97 -4.43 7.58 0.12
N GLN A 98 -3.97 8.44 1.05
CA GLN A 98 -3.30 9.69 0.71
C GLN A 98 -2.00 9.44 -0.07
N LEU A 99 -1.13 8.54 0.41
CA LEU A 99 0.09 8.17 -0.31
C LEU A 99 -0.22 7.66 -1.72
N THR A 100 -1.21 6.77 -1.86
CA THR A 100 -1.61 6.21 -3.15
C THR A 100 -2.07 7.31 -4.10
N ALA A 101 -2.90 8.24 -3.62
CA ALA A 101 -3.39 9.37 -4.39
C ALA A 101 -2.26 10.34 -4.80
N ASP A 102 -1.33 10.65 -3.88
CA ASP A 102 -0.20 11.55 -4.15
C ASP A 102 0.77 10.98 -5.19
N LEU A 103 0.90 9.65 -5.26
CA LEU A 103 1.65 8.96 -6.30
C LEU A 103 0.90 8.87 -7.65
N GLY A 104 -0.35 9.35 -7.71
CA GLY A 104 -1.23 9.27 -8.88
C GLY A 104 -1.96 7.93 -9.04
N GLY A 105 -1.81 7.02 -8.07
CA GLY A 105 -2.47 5.73 -8.04
C GLY A 105 -3.95 5.82 -7.70
N LYS A 106 -4.72 4.81 -8.09
CA LYS A 106 -6.19 4.77 -7.90
C LYS A 106 -6.67 3.53 -7.15
N ILE A 107 -5.77 2.60 -6.87
CA ILE A 107 -6.10 1.28 -6.34
C ILE A 107 -5.28 1.03 -5.09
N MET A 108 -5.93 0.49 -4.05
CA MET A 108 -5.27 -0.12 -2.90
C MET A 108 -5.68 -1.59 -2.86
N VAL A 109 -4.72 -2.49 -3.07
CA VAL A 109 -4.96 -3.94 -3.04
C VAL A 109 -4.79 -4.44 -1.62
N LEU A 110 -5.91 -4.80 -1.00
CA LEU A 110 -5.95 -5.34 0.36
C LEU A 110 -5.53 -6.82 0.39
N GLY A 111 -4.22 -7.06 0.29
CA GLY A 111 -3.64 -8.42 0.22
C GLY A 111 -2.98 -8.93 1.51
N SER A 112 -2.50 -8.04 2.39
CA SER A 112 -1.55 -8.29 3.50
C SER A 112 -1.85 -9.56 4.31
N PRO A 113 -1.23 -10.71 3.97
CA PRO A 113 -1.75 -12.02 4.32
C PRO A 113 -1.61 -12.36 5.80
N GLN A 114 -0.49 -12.02 6.45
CA GLN A 114 -0.31 -12.33 7.87
C GLN A 114 -1.21 -11.46 8.75
N GLN A 115 -1.32 -10.16 8.44
CA GLN A 115 -2.07 -9.17 9.21
C GLN A 115 -3.60 -9.28 9.03
N ARG A 116 -4.08 -10.34 8.36
CA ARG A 116 -5.51 -10.68 8.22
C ARG A 116 -5.83 -12.13 8.58
N ASN A 117 -4.86 -12.88 9.12
CA ASN A 117 -5.10 -14.23 9.60
C ASN A 117 -6.02 -14.21 10.82
N LEU A 118 -6.72 -15.32 11.06
CA LEU A 118 -7.49 -15.50 12.30
C LEU A 118 -6.52 -15.61 13.47
N LEU A 119 -6.69 -14.75 14.47
CA LEU A 119 -6.00 -14.89 15.75
C LEU A 119 -6.65 -16.01 16.58
N PRO A 120 -5.94 -16.59 17.57
CA PRO A 120 -6.50 -17.63 18.42
C PRO A 120 -7.84 -17.20 19.03
N GLY A 121 -8.86 -18.02 18.83
CA GLY A 121 -10.21 -17.77 19.35
C GLY A 121 -11.09 -16.82 18.51
N VAL A 122 -10.58 -16.27 17.40
CA VAL A 122 -11.37 -15.43 16.47
C VAL A 122 -11.99 -16.30 15.38
N THR A 123 -13.32 -16.27 15.24
CA THR A 123 -14.02 -16.96 14.14
C THR A 123 -13.93 -16.17 12.84
N ASN A 124 -14.30 -16.79 11.70
CA ASN A 124 -14.35 -16.07 10.43
C ASN A 124 -15.39 -14.94 10.44
N GLU A 125 -16.53 -15.15 11.09
CA GLU A 125 -17.59 -14.15 11.23
C GLU A 125 -17.07 -12.94 12.00
N GLN A 126 -16.43 -13.16 13.15
CA GLN A 126 -15.81 -12.09 13.93
C GLN A 126 -14.71 -11.38 13.15
N ALA A 127 -13.85 -12.11 12.45
CA ALA A 127 -12.80 -11.51 11.63
C ALA A 127 -13.38 -10.63 10.51
N MET A 128 -14.51 -11.02 9.91
CA MET A 128 -15.19 -10.20 8.91
C MET A 128 -15.77 -8.92 9.52
N GLU A 129 -16.36 -9.01 10.72
CA GLU A 129 -16.84 -7.84 11.46
C GLU A 129 -15.69 -6.88 11.81
N PHE A 130 -14.56 -7.42 12.27
CA PHE A 130 -13.34 -6.67 12.59
C PHE A 130 -12.73 -6.01 11.35
N ALA A 131 -12.64 -6.73 10.23
CA ALA A 131 -12.17 -6.16 8.98
C ALA A 131 -13.10 -5.04 8.49
N ALA A 132 -14.41 -5.23 8.58
CA ALA A 132 -15.38 -4.18 8.24
C ALA A 132 -15.23 -2.95 9.15
N ASP A 133 -14.98 -3.14 10.44
CA ASP A 133 -14.71 -2.06 11.41
C ASP A 133 -13.47 -1.24 11.02
N VAL A 134 -12.35 -1.89 10.68
CA VAL A 134 -11.15 -1.23 10.16
C VAL A 134 -11.45 -0.41 8.90
N ILE A 135 -12.20 -0.97 7.95
CA ILE A 135 -12.55 -0.27 6.71
C ILE A 135 -13.46 0.93 6.97
N ARG A 136 -14.42 0.84 7.90
CA ARG A 136 -15.24 2.01 8.32
C ARG A 136 -14.36 3.12 8.89
N HIS A 137 -13.33 2.77 9.66
CA HIS A 137 -12.32 3.72 10.12
C HIS A 137 -11.38 4.24 9.03
N ALA A 138 -11.42 3.74 7.80
CA ALA A 138 -10.65 4.29 6.68
C ALA A 138 -11.46 5.28 5.84
N VAL A 139 -12.77 5.07 5.74
CA VAL A 139 -13.67 5.90 4.92
C VAL A 139 -14.00 7.21 5.64
N PRO A 140 -14.12 8.36 4.94
CA PRO A 140 -14.66 9.59 5.53
C PRO A 140 -16.08 9.35 6.05
N LEU A 141 -16.39 9.83 7.25
CA LEU A 141 -17.79 9.91 7.70
C LEU A 141 -18.43 11.08 6.96
N PHE A 142 -19.39 10.78 6.07
CA PHE A 142 -20.24 11.78 5.42
C PHE A 142 -21.44 12.11 6.30
#